data_AF-A0AA94M0V0-F1
#
_entry.id   AF-A0AA94M0V0-F1
#
_cell.length_a   1.000
_cell.length_b   1.000
_cell.length_c   1.000
_cell.angle_alpha   90.00
_cell.angle_beta   90.00
_cell.angle_gamma   90.00
#
_symmetry.space_group_name_H-M   'P 1'
#
loop_
_entity.id
_entity.type
_entity.pdbx_description
1 polymer ?
#
loop_
_entity_poly.entity_id
_entity_poly.type
_entity_poly.pdbx_seq_one_letter_code
_entity_poly.pdbx_strand_id
1 'polypeptide(L)'
;MSAPTGEQYWNLVMTFPCNSFVRVDDYALSAIIRQSTSKRIADKRVNDLDKLTELAKQSYCAVKKTSPLMEEGRYYAKKLLRLSEQRQAVLDQMVGLAQPLPEYEILLSISGIAETTATSIIGELGDIRRFQSANQINAFIGIDLRHYESGNYLAQEHITKHGNPYRMLERFFSNAFTT
;
A
#
# COMPACT_ATOMS: atom_id res chain seq x y z
N MET A 1 0.75 11.07 16.84
CA MET A 1 1.88 11.21 15.89
C MET A 1 1.50 10.46 14.63
N SER A 2 1.30 11.15 13.49
CA SER A 2 1.09 10.44 12.21
C SER A 2 2.40 9.73 11.88
N ALA A 3 2.35 8.40 11.74
CA ALA A 3 3.52 7.61 11.35
C ALA A 3 4.04 8.14 10.01
N PRO A 4 5.35 8.35 9.83
CA PRO A 4 5.89 8.73 8.52
C PRO A 4 5.52 7.63 7.52
N THR A 5 4.71 7.97 6.53
CA THR A 5 4.21 7.01 5.54
C THR A 5 5.17 6.89 4.37
N GLY A 6 5.43 5.65 3.95
CA GLY A 6 6.10 5.30 2.70
C GLY A 6 7.48 5.93 2.52
N GLU A 7 7.60 6.82 1.54
CA GLU A 7 8.87 7.39 1.05
C GLU A 7 9.70 8.09 2.14
N GLN A 8 9.04 8.90 2.97
CA GLN A 8 9.70 9.67 4.02
C GLN A 8 10.38 8.77 5.06
N TYR A 9 9.73 7.66 5.42
CA TYR A 9 10.29 6.69 6.34
C TYR A 9 11.55 6.05 5.76
N TRP A 10 11.49 5.58 4.51
CA TRP A 10 12.64 4.94 3.86
C TRP A 10 13.79 5.91 3.62
N ASN A 11 13.52 7.18 3.32
CA ASN A 11 14.54 8.23 3.25
C ASN A 11 15.26 8.44 4.59
N LEU A 12 14.52 8.44 5.70
CA LEU A 12 15.11 8.51 7.04
C LEU A 12 15.91 7.26 7.38
N VAL A 13 15.42 6.06 7.05
CA VAL A 13 16.15 4.80 7.28
C VAL A 13 17.46 4.75 6.49
N MET A 14 17.48 5.28 5.26
CA MET A 14 18.71 5.37 4.47
C MET A 14 19.73 6.34 5.09
N THR A 15 19.23 7.44 5.64
CA THR A 15 20.05 8.53 6.16
C THR A 15 20.57 8.23 7.58
N PHE A 16 19.74 7.59 8.40
CA PHE A 16 20.02 7.23 9.79
C PHE A 16 19.75 5.74 10.07
N PRO A 17 20.54 4.80 9.51
CA PRO A 17 20.35 3.37 9.75
C PRO A 17 20.58 2.95 11.21
N CYS A 18 21.36 3.74 11.94
CA CYS A 18 21.59 3.51 13.37
C CYS A 18 21.74 4.80 14.16
N ASN A 19 21.60 4.68 15.48
CA ASN A 19 21.66 5.79 16.42
C ASN A 19 22.94 6.63 16.32
N SER A 20 24.06 6.03 15.91
CA SER A 20 25.35 6.72 15.80
C SER A 20 25.37 7.75 14.68
N PHE A 21 24.45 7.66 13.72
CA PHE A 21 24.26 8.67 12.67
C PHE A 21 23.41 9.86 13.13
N VAL A 22 22.68 9.73 14.24
CA VAL A 22 21.86 10.80 14.83
C VAL A 22 22.67 11.66 15.82
N ARG A 23 23.84 11.17 16.26
CA ARG A 23 24.76 11.88 17.17
C ARG A 23 25.60 12.94 16.44
N VAL A 24 24.93 13.84 15.72
CA VAL A 24 25.50 15.00 15.02
C VAL A 24 24.88 16.25 15.61
N ASP A 25 25.51 17.42 15.43
CA ASP A 25 24.98 18.70 15.88
C ASP A 25 23.53 18.90 15.42
N ASP A 26 22.68 19.44 16.30
CA ASP A 26 21.23 19.59 16.06
C ASP A 26 20.92 20.41 14.79
N TYR A 27 21.78 21.40 14.49
CA TYR A 27 21.69 22.17 13.25
C TYR A 27 21.89 21.29 12.00
N ALA A 28 22.95 20.47 11.98
CA ALA A 28 23.24 19.58 10.87
C ALA A 28 22.16 18.49 10.73
N LEU A 29 21.67 17.95 11.85
CA LEU A 29 20.58 17.00 11.88
C LEU A 29 19.29 17.58 11.26
N SER A 30 18.95 18.82 11.61
CA SER A 30 17.78 19.51 11.06
C SER A 30 17.91 19.76 9.55
N ALA A 31 19.11 20.10 9.07
CA ALA A 31 19.38 20.32 7.65
C ALA A 31 19.23 19.02 6.84
N ILE A 32 19.79 17.91 7.34
CA ILE A 32 19.70 16.59 6.70
C ILE A 32 18.25 16.11 6.64
N ILE A 33 17.50 16.27 7.74
CA ILE A 33 16.08 15.86 7.78
C ILE A 33 15.25 16.67 6.79
N ARG A 34 15.47 18.00 6.71
CA ARG A 34 14.81 18.87 5.71
C ARG A 34 15.11 18.44 4.27
N GLN A 35 16.34 18.02 3.98
CA GLN A 35 16.73 17.53 2.65
C GLN A 35 16.17 16.15 2.32
N SER A 36 15.99 15.28 3.32
CA SER A 36 15.49 13.91 3.14
C SER A 36 13.98 13.83 2.83
N THR A 37 13.25 14.94 2.99
CA THR A 37 11.81 15.02 2.73
C THR A 37 11.48 15.98 1.60
N SER A 38 10.70 15.50 0.63
CA SER A 38 10.15 16.30 -0.48
C SER A 38 9.10 17.33 -0.05
N LYS A 39 8.50 17.19 1.15
CA LYS A 39 7.51 18.12 1.72
C LYS A 39 8.13 18.89 2.88
N ARG A 40 7.90 20.22 2.92
CA ARG A 40 8.36 21.09 4.01
C ARG A 40 7.84 20.56 5.34
N ILE A 41 8.75 20.08 6.18
CA ILE A 41 8.44 19.64 7.54
C ILE A 41 7.98 20.87 8.34
N ALA A 42 6.83 20.77 9.02
CA ALA A 42 6.35 21.81 9.91
C ALA A 42 7.36 22.04 11.05
N ASP A 43 7.64 23.30 11.41
CA ASP A 43 8.64 23.66 12.42
C ASP A 43 8.39 22.99 13.79
N LYS A 44 7.14 22.61 14.08
CA LYS A 44 6.78 21.79 15.27
C LYS A 44 7.53 20.45 15.35
N ARG A 45 7.82 19.79 14.22
CA ARG A 45 8.57 18.52 14.20
C ARG A 45 10.08 18.72 14.36
N VAL A 46 10.58 19.95 14.19
CA VAL A 46 11.98 20.30 14.46
C VAL A 46 12.21 20.35 15.98
N ASN A 47 11.20 20.72 16.77
CA ASN A 47 11.28 20.64 18.25
C ASN A 47 11.25 19.19 18.77
N ASP A 48 10.80 18.21 17.96
CA ASP A 48 10.91 16.79 18.30
C ASP A 48 12.34 16.24 18.09
N LEU A 49 13.28 17.05 17.58
CA LEU A 49 14.68 16.63 17.41
C LEU A 49 15.39 16.39 18.74
N ASP A 50 15.10 17.19 19.75
CA ASP A 50 15.66 16.98 21.11
C ASP A 50 15.27 15.59 21.63
N LYS A 51 14.00 15.22 21.41
CA LYS A 51 13.47 13.90 21.74
C LYS A 51 14.11 12.79 20.90
N LEU A 52 14.37 13.04 19.62
CA LEU A 52 15.07 12.09 18.75
C LEU A 52 16.51 11.85 19.24
N THR A 53 17.22 12.91 19.62
CA THR A 53 18.57 12.85 20.16
C THR A 53 18.60 12.13 21.51
N GLU A 54 17.60 12.36 22.37
CA GLU A 54 17.44 11.64 23.64
C GLU A 54 17.21 10.13 23.42
N LEU A 55 16.27 9.77 22.54
CA LEU A 55 16.00 8.38 22.18
C LEU A 55 17.22 7.72 21.52
N ALA A 56 17.98 8.46 20.71
CA ALA A 56 19.21 7.97 20.11
C ALA A 56 20.30 7.68 21.16
N LYS A 57 20.37 8.45 22.24
CA LYS A 57 21.28 8.18 23.38
C LYS A 57 20.87 6.91 24.14
N GLN A 58 19.58 6.69 24.33
CA GLN A 58 19.04 5.53 25.06
C GLN A 58 19.03 4.24 24.22
N SER A 59 18.92 4.36 22.91
CA SER A 59 18.94 3.22 22.00
C SER A 59 20.32 2.56 21.94
N TYR A 60 20.34 1.24 21.75
CA TYR A 60 21.56 0.47 21.47
C TYR A 60 21.51 -0.07 20.05
N CYS A 61 22.59 0.11 19.28
CA CYS A 61 22.67 -0.52 17.97
C CYS A 61 23.34 -1.89 18.12
N ALA A 62 22.64 -2.93 17.70
CA ALA A 62 23.18 -4.29 17.67
C ALA A 62 24.36 -4.45 16.69
N VAL A 63 24.51 -3.51 15.75
CA VAL A 63 25.47 -3.59 14.65
C VAL A 63 26.38 -2.36 14.64
N LYS A 64 27.68 -2.55 14.38
CA LYS A 64 28.65 -1.45 14.27
C LYS A 64 28.37 -0.59 13.04
N LYS A 65 28.67 0.71 13.13
CA LYS A 65 28.55 1.69 12.02
C LYS A 65 29.28 1.26 10.74
N THR A 66 30.40 0.55 10.87
CA THR A 66 31.25 0.07 9.77
C THR A 66 30.88 -1.31 9.24
N SER A 67 29.82 -1.93 9.76
CA SER A 67 29.40 -3.26 9.32
C SER A 67 28.82 -3.23 7.91
N PRO A 68 29.12 -4.22 7.05
CA PRO A 68 28.48 -4.39 5.74
C PRO A 68 26.94 -4.46 5.81
N LEU A 69 26.39 -4.93 6.95
CA LEU A 69 24.94 -4.99 7.17
C LEU A 69 24.25 -3.60 7.09
N MET A 70 24.97 -2.52 7.42
CA MET A 70 24.44 -1.16 7.30
C MET A 70 24.30 -0.72 5.84
N GLU A 71 25.23 -1.17 4.98
CA GLU A 71 25.16 -0.93 3.54
C GLU A 71 24.04 -1.76 2.90
N GLU A 72 23.87 -3.00 3.35
CA GLU A 72 22.79 -3.87 2.90
C GLU A 72 21.41 -3.29 3.25
N GLY A 73 21.22 -2.78 4.48
CA GLY A 73 19.98 -2.11 4.87
C GLY A 73 19.66 -0.89 4.00
N ARG A 74 20.67 -0.06 3.69
CA ARG A 74 20.52 1.07 2.75
C ARG A 74 20.19 0.59 1.34
N TYR A 75 20.82 -0.49 0.88
CA TYR A 75 20.58 -1.05 -0.44
C TYR A 75 19.14 -1.52 -0.59
N TYR A 76 18.60 -2.28 0.37
CA TYR A 76 17.20 -2.71 0.31
C TYR A 76 16.22 -1.54 0.43
N ALA A 77 16.49 -0.54 1.27
CA ALA A 77 15.65 0.66 1.35
C ALA A 77 15.58 1.39 -0.01
N LYS A 78 16.73 1.58 -0.69
CA LYS A 78 16.77 2.13 -2.06
C LYS A 78 16.00 1.26 -3.05
N LYS A 79 16.15 -0.06 -2.96
CA LYS A 79 15.44 -1.02 -3.82
C LYS A 79 13.93 -0.91 -3.64
N LEU A 80 13.45 -0.80 -2.40
CA LEU A 80 12.03 -0.64 -2.08
C LEU A 80 11.47 0.67 -2.65
N LEU A 81 12.19 1.78 -2.52
CA LEU A 81 11.79 3.07 -3.11
C LEU A 81 11.68 2.98 -4.63
N ARG A 82 12.72 2.46 -5.29
CA ARG A 82 12.71 2.26 -6.75
C ARG A 82 11.57 1.36 -7.20
N LEU A 83 11.32 0.25 -6.50
CA LEU A 83 10.22 -0.66 -6.82
C LEU A 83 8.85 0.02 -6.62
N SER A 84 8.73 0.89 -5.60
CA SER A 84 7.51 1.67 -5.37
C SER A 84 7.27 2.68 -6.50
N GLU A 85 8.30 3.38 -6.96
CA GLU A 85 8.22 4.30 -8.10
C GLU A 85 7.85 3.55 -9.39
N GLN A 86 8.51 2.42 -9.66
CA GLN A 86 8.20 1.58 -10.81
C GLN A 86 6.76 1.07 -10.76
N ARG A 87 6.28 0.65 -9.59
CA ARG A 87 4.88 0.25 -9.39
C ARG A 87 3.94 1.39 -9.73
N GLN A 88 4.23 2.62 -9.28
CA GLN A 88 3.39 3.78 -9.57
C GLN A 88 3.37 4.08 -11.07
N ALA A 89 4.53 4.09 -11.74
CA ALA A 89 4.61 4.32 -13.17
C ALA A 89 3.82 3.29 -13.99
N VAL A 90 3.86 2.01 -13.59
CA VAL A 90 3.05 0.97 -14.23
C VAL A 90 1.56 1.19 -13.97
N LEU A 91 1.16 1.57 -12.76
CA LEU A 91 -0.24 1.89 -12.46
C LEU A 91 -0.74 3.06 -13.31
N ASP A 92 0.04 4.12 -13.45
CA ASP A 92 -0.33 5.28 -14.26
C ASP A 92 -0.50 4.90 -15.74
N GLN A 93 0.36 4.03 -16.26
CA GLN A 93 0.21 3.47 -17.61
C GLN A 93 -1.07 2.63 -17.75
N MET A 94 -1.36 1.77 -16.76
CA MET A 94 -2.58 0.96 -16.76
C MET A 94 -3.84 1.84 -16.72
N VAL A 95 -3.83 2.91 -15.92
CA VAL A 95 -4.93 3.89 -15.86
C VAL A 95 -5.12 4.55 -17.23
N GLY A 96 -4.03 4.99 -17.87
CA GLY A 96 -4.10 5.58 -19.21
C GLY A 96 -4.66 4.63 -20.28
N LEU A 97 -4.43 3.32 -20.16
CA LEU A 97 -5.02 2.31 -21.04
C LEU A 97 -6.49 2.01 -20.70
N ALA A 98 -6.89 2.16 -19.44
CA ALA A 98 -8.25 1.89 -18.99
C ALA A 98 -9.21 3.05 -19.24
N GLN A 99 -8.74 4.30 -19.16
CA GLN A 99 -9.56 5.52 -19.34
C GLN A 99 -10.44 5.54 -20.61
N PRO A 100 -9.99 5.07 -21.79
CA PRO A 100 -10.83 5.08 -23.00
C PRO A 100 -11.95 4.03 -23.01
N LEU A 101 -11.94 3.09 -22.06
CA LEU A 101 -12.90 2.00 -22.00
C LEU A 101 -14.20 2.46 -21.33
N PRO A 102 -15.38 2.09 -21.88
CA PRO A 102 -16.66 2.49 -21.29
C PRO A 102 -16.85 1.95 -19.86
N GLU A 103 -16.23 0.81 -19.53
CA GLU A 103 -16.26 0.22 -18.20
C GLU A 103 -15.60 1.11 -17.14
N TYR A 104 -14.65 1.95 -17.53
CA TYR A 104 -13.90 2.79 -16.60
C TYR A 104 -14.78 3.86 -15.95
N GLU A 105 -15.55 4.60 -16.74
CA GLU A 105 -16.49 5.60 -16.22
C GLU A 105 -17.61 4.97 -15.40
N ILE A 106 -18.09 3.79 -15.82
CA ILE A 106 -19.13 3.04 -15.08
C ILE A 106 -18.61 2.65 -13.70
N LEU A 107 -17.38 2.13 -13.59
CA LEU A 107 -16.80 1.73 -12.30
C LEU A 107 -16.55 2.93 -11.40
N LEU A 108 -16.07 4.06 -11.94
CA LEU A 108 -15.87 5.28 -11.15
C LEU A 108 -17.18 5.93 -10.67
N SER A 109 -18.31 5.65 -11.30
CA SER A 109 -19.62 6.12 -10.83
C SER A 109 -20.04 5.49 -9.49
N ILE A 110 -19.41 4.37 -9.11
CA ILE A 110 -19.69 3.67 -7.86
C ILE A 110 -18.90 4.34 -6.72
N SER A 111 -19.62 4.86 -5.73
CA SER A 111 -19.02 5.45 -4.54
C SER A 111 -18.07 4.46 -3.85
N GLY A 112 -16.84 4.92 -3.56
CA GLY A 112 -15.79 4.11 -2.95
C GLY A 112 -14.84 3.41 -3.93
N ILE A 113 -15.11 3.45 -5.24
CA ILE A 113 -14.16 2.99 -6.27
C ILE A 113 -13.31 4.17 -6.75
N ALA A 114 -12.00 4.05 -6.55
CA ALA A 114 -11.00 4.98 -7.08
C ALA A 114 -10.41 4.48 -8.40
N GLU A 115 -9.71 5.35 -9.13
CA GLU A 115 -9.10 5.06 -10.45
C GLU A 115 -8.22 3.79 -10.45
N THR A 116 -7.40 3.62 -9.41
CA THR A 116 -6.52 2.46 -9.27
C THR A 116 -7.31 1.17 -9.05
N THR A 117 -8.41 1.22 -8.30
CA THR A 117 -9.32 0.10 -8.08
C THR A 117 -10.07 -0.24 -9.36
N ALA A 118 -10.64 0.77 -10.04
CA ALA A 118 -11.34 0.58 -11.32
C ALA A 118 -10.43 -0.07 -12.38
N THR A 119 -9.21 0.46 -12.52
CA THR A 119 -8.18 -0.09 -13.42
C THR A 119 -7.80 -1.53 -13.06
N SER A 120 -7.70 -1.84 -11.78
CA SER A 120 -7.40 -3.20 -11.32
C SER A 120 -8.55 -4.17 -11.62
N ILE A 121 -9.80 -3.74 -11.44
CA ILE A 121 -11.00 -4.51 -11.78
C ILE A 121 -11.02 -4.83 -13.28
N ILE A 122 -10.81 -3.83 -14.13
CA ILE A 122 -10.75 -3.99 -15.58
C ILE A 122 -9.59 -4.91 -15.98
N GLY A 123 -8.41 -4.74 -15.39
CA GLY A 123 -7.24 -5.59 -15.66
C GLY A 123 -7.45 -7.04 -15.24
N GLU A 124 -8.16 -7.29 -14.14
CA GLU A 124 -8.41 -8.64 -13.63
C GLU A 124 -9.57 -9.35 -14.38
N LEU A 125 -10.64 -8.61 -14.72
CA LEU A 125 -11.76 -9.15 -15.49
C LEU A 125 -11.44 -9.27 -16.99
N GLY A 126 -10.57 -8.44 -17.53
CA GLY A 126 -10.32 -8.34 -18.96
C GLY A 126 -11.58 -7.97 -19.74
N ASP A 127 -11.79 -8.61 -20.88
CA ASP A 127 -13.02 -8.43 -21.66
C ASP A 127 -14.23 -9.01 -20.92
N ILE A 128 -15.11 -8.15 -20.42
CA ILE A 128 -16.32 -8.56 -19.68
C ILE A 128 -17.31 -9.34 -20.55
N ARG A 129 -17.26 -9.18 -21.87
CA ARG A 129 -18.16 -9.85 -22.83
C ARG A 129 -17.90 -11.36 -22.92
N ARG A 130 -16.80 -11.86 -22.34
CA ARG A 130 -16.54 -13.30 -22.21
C ARG A 130 -17.48 -14.00 -21.24
N PHE A 131 -18.12 -13.25 -20.35
CA PHE A 131 -19.06 -13.78 -19.36
C PHE A 131 -20.49 -13.63 -19.85
N GLN A 132 -21.22 -14.73 -19.91
CA GLN A 132 -22.62 -14.76 -20.36
C GLN A 132 -23.61 -14.47 -19.23
N SER A 133 -23.17 -14.55 -17.97
CA SER A 133 -24.01 -14.28 -16.79
C SER A 133 -23.20 -13.79 -15.60
N ALA A 134 -23.87 -13.10 -14.66
CA ALA A 134 -23.27 -12.66 -13.41
C ALA A 134 -22.73 -13.83 -12.56
N ASN A 135 -23.36 -15.01 -12.64
CA ASN A 135 -22.88 -16.21 -11.94
C ASN A 135 -21.51 -16.68 -12.45
N GLN A 136 -21.21 -16.49 -13.74
CA GLN A 136 -19.89 -16.81 -14.27
C GLN A 136 -18.82 -15.83 -13.76
N ILE A 137 -19.19 -14.56 -13.56
CA ILE A 137 -18.30 -13.57 -12.93
C ILE A 137 -18.05 -13.96 -11.48
N ASN A 138 -19.10 -14.28 -10.72
CA ASN A 138 -19.02 -14.74 -9.33
C ASN A 138 -18.10 -15.97 -9.19
N ALA A 139 -18.30 -16.99 -10.04
CA ALA A 139 -17.42 -18.16 -10.08
C ALA A 139 -15.97 -17.80 -10.44
N PHE A 140 -15.75 -16.85 -11.37
CA PHE A 140 -14.41 -16.40 -11.75
C PHE A 140 -13.67 -15.67 -10.63
N ILE A 141 -14.37 -14.86 -9.84
CA ILE A 141 -13.81 -14.16 -8.68
C ILE A 141 -13.76 -15.03 -7.42
N GLY A 142 -14.27 -16.26 -7.47
CA GLY A 142 -14.24 -17.21 -6.36
C GLY A 142 -15.30 -16.95 -5.29
N ILE A 143 -16.41 -16.33 -5.67
CA ILE A 143 -17.53 -15.98 -4.80
C ILE A 143 -18.73 -16.83 -5.22
N ASP A 144 -19.31 -17.56 -4.27
CA ASP A 144 -20.53 -18.32 -4.51
C ASP A 144 -21.60 -17.94 -3.49
N LEU A 145 -22.79 -17.60 -3.97
CA LEU A 145 -23.97 -17.33 -3.15
C LEU A 145 -24.66 -18.66 -2.89
N ARG A 146 -24.46 -19.26 -1.71
CA ARG A 146 -25.16 -20.49 -1.35
C ARG A 146 -26.57 -20.15 -0.86
N HIS A 147 -27.55 -20.52 -1.67
CA HIS A 147 -28.96 -20.61 -1.24
C HIS A 147 -29.19 -21.96 -0.56
N TYR A 148 -29.45 -21.96 0.75
CA TYR A 148 -29.74 -23.18 1.51
C TYR A 148 -31.25 -23.28 1.73
N GLU A 149 -31.92 -24.10 0.91
CA GLU A 149 -33.33 -24.47 1.09
C GLU A 149 -33.42 -25.93 1.54
N SER A 150 -33.98 -26.14 2.74
CA SER A 150 -34.28 -27.48 3.26
C SER A 150 -35.72 -27.50 3.76
N GLY A 151 -36.62 -28.07 2.95
CA GLY A 151 -38.00 -28.44 3.31
C GLY A 151 -38.92 -27.28 3.69
N ASN A 152 -38.69 -26.66 4.85
CA ASN A 152 -39.45 -25.54 5.42
C ASN A 152 -38.55 -24.42 5.99
N TYR A 153 -37.24 -24.47 5.74
CA TYR A 153 -36.27 -23.50 6.25
C TYR A 153 -35.59 -22.77 5.09
N LEU A 154 -35.81 -21.45 5.04
CA LEU A 154 -35.05 -20.51 4.24
C LEU A 154 -33.91 -19.98 5.12
N ALA A 155 -32.70 -20.48 4.90
CA ALA A 155 -31.51 -19.91 5.56
C ALA A 155 -31.18 -18.55 4.93
N GLN A 156 -30.57 -17.64 5.71
CA GLN A 156 -29.98 -16.43 5.16
C GLN A 156 -28.92 -16.80 4.11
N GLU A 157 -28.95 -16.11 2.97
CA GLU A 157 -27.94 -16.25 1.92
C GLU A 157 -26.56 -15.96 2.50
N HIS A 158 -25.67 -16.95 2.43
CA HIS A 158 -24.29 -16.81 2.91
C HIS A 158 -23.32 -16.89 1.74
N ILE A 159 -22.46 -15.89 1.63
CA ILE A 159 -21.38 -15.88 0.64
C ILE A 159 -20.31 -16.87 1.09
N THR A 160 -20.08 -17.91 0.29
CA THR A 160 -18.93 -18.82 0.46
C THR A 160 -17.79 -18.42 -0.44
N LYS A 161 -16.57 -18.44 0.11
CA LYS A 161 -15.34 -17.99 -0.55
C LYS A 161 -14.52 -19.20 -0.99
N HIS A 162 -14.22 -19.25 -2.28
CA HIS A 162 -13.39 -20.28 -2.89
C HIS A 162 -12.45 -19.61 -3.89
N GLY A 163 -11.26 -19.19 -3.44
CA GLY A 163 -10.40 -18.37 -4.29
C GLY A 163 -8.97 -18.20 -3.79
N ASN A 164 -8.21 -17.41 -4.56
CA ASN A 164 -6.84 -17.06 -4.27
C ASN A 164 -6.83 -15.66 -3.62
N PRO A 165 -6.40 -15.52 -2.34
CA PRO A 165 -6.49 -14.26 -1.60
C PRO A 165 -5.66 -13.11 -2.19
N TYR A 166 -4.80 -13.40 -3.18
CA TYR A 166 -4.04 -12.39 -3.91
C TYR A 166 -4.85 -11.69 -5.03
N ARG A 167 -6.07 -12.15 -5.33
CA ARG A 167 -6.98 -11.50 -6.29
C ARG A 167 -7.63 -10.27 -5.68
N MET A 168 -7.56 -9.15 -6.38
CA MET A 168 -8.04 -7.87 -5.85
C MET A 168 -9.56 -7.85 -5.81
N LEU A 169 -10.22 -8.42 -6.82
CA LEU A 169 -11.67 -8.60 -6.84
C LEU A 169 -12.15 -9.40 -5.63
N GLU A 170 -11.55 -10.56 -5.37
CA GLU A 170 -11.92 -11.39 -4.23
C GLU A 170 -11.79 -10.62 -2.90
N ARG A 171 -10.70 -9.87 -2.70
CA ARG A 171 -10.52 -9.04 -1.49
C ARG A 171 -11.53 -7.90 -1.39
N PHE A 172 -11.83 -7.24 -2.51
CA PHE A 172 -12.76 -6.11 -2.55
C PHE A 172 -14.18 -6.57 -2.16
N PHE A 173 -14.69 -7.59 -2.84
CA PHE A 173 -16.00 -8.17 -2.53
C PHE A 173 -16.01 -8.91 -1.18
N SER A 174 -14.89 -9.47 -0.73
CA SER A 174 -14.81 -10.08 0.60
C SER A 174 -14.97 -9.10 1.75
N ASN A 175 -14.52 -7.85 1.59
CA ASN A 175 -14.56 -6.84 2.64
C ASN A 175 -15.81 -5.95 2.56
N ALA A 176 -16.37 -5.77 1.37
CA ALA A 176 -17.57 -4.95 1.16
C ALA A 176 -18.86 -5.60 1.67
N PHE A 177 -18.91 -6.92 1.81
CA PHE A 177 -20.14 -7.69 2.13
C PHE A 177 -20.09 -8.41 3.49
N THR A 178 -19.04 -8.22 4.30
CA THR A 178 -18.91 -8.80 5.65
C THR A 178 -19.49 -7.92 6.77
N THR A 179 -20.64 -7.28 6.55
CA THR A 179 -21.34 -6.52 7.62
C THR A 179 -22.72 -7.08 7.87
#